data_AF-A0A2V7BQ16-F1
#
_entry.id   AF-A0A2V7BQ16-F1
#
_cell.length_a   1.000
_cell.length_b   1.000
_cell.length_c   1.000
_cell.angle_alpha   90.00
_cell.angle_beta   90.00
_cell.angle_gamma   90.00
#
_symmetry.space_group_name_H-M   'P 1'
#
loop_
_entity.id
_entity.type
_entity.pdbx_description
1 polymer ?
#
loop_
_entity_poly.entity_id
_entity_poly.type
_entity_poly.pdbx_seq_one_letter_code
_entity_poly.pdbx_strand_id
1 'polypeptide(L)' 'MASRARGAECARRRWLRSRTEEILITRHGKPAGVLIGFESEDDWLDYRLEHHPEFLRRVAAARETLRSGRGVRLEDLPS' A
#
# COMPACT_ATOMS: atom_id res chain seq x y z
N MET A 1 1.75 -42.98 -0.51
CA MET A 1 1.15 -42.22 -1.63
C MET A 1 -0.34 -42.09 -1.31
N ALA A 2 -1.02 -40.95 -1.16
CA ALA A 2 -0.82 -39.58 -1.61
C ALA A 2 -1.06 -38.56 -0.48
N SER A 3 -0.43 -37.40 -0.63
CA SER A 3 -0.06 -36.41 0.38
C SER A 3 -0.91 -35.14 0.27
N ARG A 4 -1.19 -34.51 1.41
CA ARG A 4 -1.30 -33.04 1.62
C ARG A 4 -2.10 -32.18 0.62
N ALA A 5 -3.43 -32.35 0.55
CA ALA A 5 -4.28 -31.39 -0.18
C ALA A 5 -5.41 -30.72 0.65
N ARG A 6 -5.55 -31.01 1.95
CA ARG A 6 -6.65 -30.47 2.78
C ARG A 6 -6.33 -29.21 3.60
N GLY A 7 -5.06 -28.76 3.63
CA GLY A 7 -4.64 -27.62 4.45
C GLY A 7 -4.74 -26.25 3.76
N ALA A 8 -4.68 -26.20 2.43
CA ALA A 8 -4.65 -24.94 1.69
C ALA A 8 -6.05 -24.30 1.54
N GLU A 9 -7.10 -25.13 1.50
CA GLU A 9 -8.47 -24.67 1.24
C GLU A 9 -9.12 -23.99 2.46
N CYS A 10 -8.84 -24.48 3.68
CA CYS A 10 -9.28 -23.84 4.93
C CYS A 10 -8.54 -22.53 5.24
N ALA A 11 -7.27 -22.41 4.87
CA ALA A 11 -6.50 -21.17 5.08
C ALA A 11 -7.09 -20.00 4.27
N ARG A 12 -7.52 -20.25 3.03
CA ARG A 12 -8.05 -19.23 2.11
C ARG A 12 -9.17 -18.39 2.73
N ARG A 13 -10.14 -19.00 3.43
CA ARG A 13 -11.27 -18.24 4.00
C ARG A 13 -10.91 -17.37 5.22
N ARG A 14 -9.88 -17.73 6.00
CA ARG A 14 -9.49 -16.98 7.20
C ARG A 14 -8.76 -15.68 6.84
N TRP A 15 -7.83 -15.73 5.90
CA TRP A 15 -7.06 -14.56 5.46
C TRP A 15 -7.91 -13.51 4.75
N LEU A 16 -8.97 -13.91 4.03
CA LEU A 16 -9.91 -12.96 3.43
C LEU A 16 -10.77 -12.18 4.45
N ARG A 17 -10.72 -12.53 5.75
CA ARG A 17 -11.41 -11.78 6.81
C ARG A 17 -10.51 -10.84 7.61
N SER A 18 -9.17 -10.93 7.47
CA SER A 18 -8.25 -9.96 8.07
C SER A 18 -8.17 -8.75 7.14
N ARG A 19 -9.04 -7.76 7.36
CA ARG A 19 -9.11 -6.56 6.53
C ARG A 19 -7.91 -5.61 6.69
N THR A 20 -7.10 -5.78 7.74
CA THR A 20 -6.16 -4.74 8.19
C THR A 20 -4.73 -5.26 8.39
N GLU A 21 -4.45 -6.51 8.02
CA GLU A 21 -3.14 -7.14 8.25
C GLU A 21 -2.43 -7.43 6.91
N GLU A 22 -1.13 -7.10 6.84
CA GLU A 22 -0.26 -7.46 5.72
C GLU A 22 0.23 -8.90 5.87
N ILE A 23 0.07 -9.71 4.82
CA ILE A 23 0.35 -11.15 4.85
C ILE A 23 1.45 -11.47 3.83
N LEU A 24 2.61 -11.90 4.32
CA LEU A 24 3.70 -12.37 3.46
C LEU A 24 3.44 -13.80 2.97
N ILE A 25 3.20 -13.95 1.66
CA ILE A 25 3.05 -15.23 1.00
C ILE A 25 4.46 -15.77 0.68
N THR A 26 4.80 -16.91 1.27
CA THR A 26 6.07 -17.60 1.00
C THR A 26 5.84 -18.90 0.22
N ARG A 27 6.74 -19.18 -0.74
CA ARG A 27 6.80 -20.44 -1.49
C ARG A 27 8.12 -21.13 -1.19
N HIS A 28 8.07 -22.32 -0.61
CA HIS A 28 9.26 -23.08 -0.16
C HIS A 28 10.20 -22.28 0.75
N GLY A 29 9.62 -21.50 1.68
CA GLY A 29 10.38 -20.66 2.62
C GLY A 29 10.96 -19.39 2.02
N LYS A 30 10.71 -19.09 0.74
CA LYS A 30 11.11 -17.84 0.09
C LYS A 30 9.91 -16.91 -0.11
N PRO A 31 10.05 -15.60 0.11
CA PRO A 31 8.97 -14.65 -0.17
C PRO A 31 8.61 -14.67 -1.65
N ALA A 32 7.32 -14.78 -1.94
CA ALA A 32 6.78 -14.88 -3.30
C ALA A 32 5.75 -13.79 -3.60
N GLY A 33 5.15 -13.19 -2.57
CA GLY A 33 4.22 -12.07 -2.72
C GLY A 33 3.71 -11.59 -1.37
N VAL A 34 2.98 -10.49 -1.39
CA VAL A 34 2.32 -9.90 -0.23
C VAL A 34 0.84 -9.76 -0.55
N LEU A 35 -0.02 -10.08 0.41
CA LEU A 35 -1.44 -9.77 0.36
C LEU A 35 -1.73 -8.68 1.39
N ILE A 36 -2.25 -7.55 0.91
CA ILE A 36 -2.62 -6.41 1.74
C ILE A 36 -4.15 -6.32 1.72
N GLY A 37 -4.76 -6.42 2.90
CA GLY A 37 -6.18 -6.14 3.07
C GLY A 37 -6.42 -4.64 3.18
N PHE A 38 -7.50 -4.16 2.57
CA PHE A 38 -8.02 -2.80 2.75
C PHE A 38 -9.45 -2.89 3.28
N GLU A 39 -9.83 -1.96 4.18
CA GLU A 39 -11.18 -1.89 4.73
C GLU A 39 -12.15 -1.25 3.74
N SER A 40 -11.65 -0.31 2.93
CA SER A 40 -12.39 0.45 1.92
C SER A 40 -11.57 0.69 0.65
N GLU A 41 -12.22 1.25 -0.38
CA GLU A 41 -11.54 1.71 -1.59
C GLU A 41 -10.64 2.92 -1.31
N ASP A 42 -11.06 3.80 -0.40
CA ASP A 42 -10.29 4.98 0.01
C ASP A 42 -8.95 4.57 0.65
N ASP A 43 -8.96 3.54 1.51
CA ASP A 43 -7.71 3.03 2.11
C ASP A 43 -6.74 2.48 1.05
N TRP A 44 -7.25 1.86 -0.02
CA TRP A 44 -6.43 1.42 -1.15
C TRP A 44 -5.85 2.60 -1.94
N LEU A 45 -6.65 3.65 -2.14
CA LEU A 45 -6.21 4.86 -2.83
C LEU A 45 -5.12 5.58 -2.04
N ASP A 46 -5.29 5.73 -0.74
CA ASP A 46 -4.31 6.32 0.17
C ASP A 46 -3.01 5.50 0.15
N TYR A 47 -3.10 4.19 0.33
CA TYR A 47 -1.94 3.30 0.25
C TYR A 47 -1.20 3.44 -1.08
N ARG A 48 -1.92 3.44 -2.20
CA ARG A 48 -1.32 3.59 -3.52
C ARG A 48 -0.61 4.95 -3.65
N LEU A 49 -1.22 6.03 -3.16
CA LEU A 49 -0.67 7.37 -3.25
C LEU A 49 0.61 7.51 -2.41
N GLU A 50 0.57 7.01 -1.17
CA GLU A 50 1.71 6.99 -0.25
C GLU A 50 2.91 6.21 -0.80
N HIS A 51 2.66 5.15 -1.58
CA HIS A 51 3.72 4.29 -2.13
C HIS A 51 4.07 4.63 -3.58
N HIS A 52 3.39 5.60 -4.22
CA HIS A 52 3.64 5.93 -5.62
C HIS A 52 4.97 6.70 -5.76
N PRO A 53 6.00 6.15 -6.43
CA PRO A 53 7.33 6.76 -6.46
C PRO A 53 7.34 8.18 -7.03
N GLU A 54 6.53 8.43 -8.06
CA GLU A 54 6.44 9.77 -8.66
C GLU A 54 5.76 10.78 -7.74
N PHE A 55 4.80 10.33 -6.93
CA PHE A 55 4.10 11.20 -5.98
C PHE A 55 5.07 11.61 -4.87
N LEU A 56 5.78 10.65 -4.29
CA LEU A 56 6.81 10.90 -3.29
C LEU A 56 7.90 11.85 -3.81
N ARG A 57 8.38 11.64 -5.04
CA ARG A 57 9.35 12.53 -5.69
C ARG A 57 8.81 13.95 -5.84
N ARG A 58 7.55 14.09 -6.24
CA ARG A 58 6.90 15.40 -6.44
C ARG A 58 6.68 16.13 -5.12
N VAL A 59 6.25 15.43 -4.08
CA VAL A 59 6.11 15.99 -2.73
C VAL A 59 7.46 16.44 -2.17
N ALA A 60 8.52 15.64 -2.34
CA ALA A 60 9.87 16.02 -1.92
C ALA A 60 10.35 17.30 -2.64
N ALA A 61 10.19 17.38 -3.96
CA ALA A 61 10.54 18.56 -4.74
C ALA A 61 9.72 19.81 -4.34
N ALA A 62 8.42 19.64 -4.08
CA ALA A 62 7.56 20.71 -3.60
C ALA A 62 8.01 21.23 -2.22
N ARG A 63 8.30 20.33 -1.28
CA ARG A 63 8.82 20.68 0.04
C ARG A 63 10.13 21.46 -0.05
N GLU A 64 11.05 21.06 -0.93
CA GLU A 64 12.29 21.78 -1.14
C GLU A 64 12.06 23.18 -1.72
N THR A 65 11.15 23.28 -2.69
CA THR A 65 10.74 24.57 -3.28
C THR A 65 10.17 25.51 -2.22
N LEU A 66 9.32 25.01 -1.32
CA LEU A 66 8.78 25.77 -0.19
C LEU A 66 9.89 26.24 0.76
N ARG A 67 10.82 25.36 1.15
CA ARG A 67 11.96 25.72 2.02
C ARG A 67 12.86 26.79 1.41
N SER A 68 13.01 26.77 0.08
CA SER A 68 13.77 27.78 -0.66
C SER A 68 13.04 29.12 -0.86
N GLY A 69 11.87 29.31 -0.25
CA GLY A 69 11.10 30.55 -0.31
C GLY A 69 10.31 30.73 -1.61
N ARG A 70 10.22 29.71 -2.47
CA ARG A 70 9.48 29.75 -3.74
C ARG A 70 8.05 29.22 -3.62
N GLY A 71 7.47 29.31 -2.43
CA GLY A 71 6.07 28.97 -2.17
C GLY A 71 5.12 30.12 -2.52
N VAL A 72 3.86 29.77 -2.81
CA VAL A 72 2.76 30.73 -2.92
C VAL A 72 1.86 30.50 -1.71
N ARG A 73 1.41 31.58 -1.04
CA ARG A 73 0.47 31.44 0.07
C ARG A 73 -0.90 31.03 -0.48
N LEU A 74 -1.68 30.33 0.33
CA LEU A 74 -2.96 29.78 -0.14
C LEU A 74 -3.94 30.88 -0.56
N GLU A 75 -3.93 32.02 0.16
CA GLU A 75 -4.74 33.20 -0.14
C GLU A 75 -4.35 33.92 -1.44
N ASP A 76 -3.15 33.67 -1.97
CA ASP A 76 -2.66 34.28 -3.20
C ASP A 76 -3.02 33.44 -4.46
N LEU A 77 -3.69 32.29 -4.28
CA LEU A 77 -4.12 31.43 -5.38
C LEU A 77 -5.39 31.96 -6.06
N PRO A 78 -5.48 31.85 -7.41
CA PRO A 78 -6.69 32.23 -8.12
C PRO A 78 -7.84 31.26 -7.78
N SER A 79 -9.04 31.83 -7.60
CA SER A 79 -10.30 31.09 -7.44
C SER A 79 -10.82 30.52 -8.77
#